data_AF-A0A0J7JWY1-F1
#
_entry.id   AF-A0A0J7JWY1-F1
#
_cell.length_a   1.000
_cell.length_b   1.000
_cell.length_c   1.000
_cell.angle_alpha   90.00
_cell.angle_beta   90.00
_cell.angle_gamma   90.00
#
_symmetry.space_group_name_H-M   'P 1'
#
loop_
_entity.id
_entity.type
_entity.pdbx_description
1 polymer ?
#
loop_
_entity_poly.entity_id
_entity_poly.type
_entity_poly.pdbx_seq_one_letter_code
_entity_poly.pdbx_strand_id
1 'polypeptide(L)'
;MVWSNNEMTDMHLMYGLAHGNAVRARLLYAETFPNRRLPERKMFQRIDERLRNMGSFKKQTANCGRPIRTRNIRLEEQVLNSVTQNPGTSTREIARAQGVGHMMVWKILREQLYPYHVQKVQGLSESDYPPREAFYEIPLNIIHRMWFMHDGAPPHFSREARRYLDERFPGRWIGRAGPIAWPARSPDLNPLDYYLWGHLKSIVYKTSIDNVEIFRQRVEDGCREIRAIPGIFEKVTIYDETC
;
A
#
# COMPACT_ATOMS: atom_id res chain seq x y z
N MET A 1 29.47 22.18 5.94
CA MET A 1 29.35 22.14 7.42
C MET A 1 27.93 22.55 7.80
N VAL A 2 27.26 21.81 8.70
CA VAL A 2 25.82 21.95 8.98
C VAL A 2 25.61 22.54 10.37
N TRP A 3 24.68 23.49 10.52
CA TRP A 3 24.22 24.01 11.81
C TRP A 3 23.04 23.21 12.32
N SER A 4 22.97 22.95 13.62
CA SER A 4 21.80 22.31 14.23
C SER A 4 20.63 23.29 14.28
N ASN A 5 19.39 22.78 14.35
CA ASN A 5 18.21 23.64 14.49
C ASN A 5 18.29 24.49 15.76
N ASN A 6 18.80 23.94 16.87
CA ASN A 6 18.97 24.68 18.12
C ASN A 6 19.94 25.86 17.95
N GLU A 7 21.11 25.62 17.34
CA GLU A 7 22.06 26.72 17.05
C GLU A 7 21.44 27.78 16.14
N MET A 8 20.64 27.39 15.14
CA MET A 8 19.98 28.35 14.24
C MET A 8 18.87 29.14 14.94
N THR A 9 18.12 28.53 15.84
CA THR A 9 17.13 29.23 16.69
C THR A 9 17.80 30.28 17.54
N ASP A 10 18.89 29.92 18.23
CA ASP A 10 19.64 30.86 19.07
C ASP A 10 20.21 32.01 18.26
N MET A 11 20.68 31.77 17.02
CA MET A 11 21.09 32.83 16.11
C MET A 11 19.93 33.77 15.75
N HIS A 12 18.76 33.22 15.43
CA HIS A 12 17.58 34.03 15.10
C HIS A 12 17.15 34.90 16.29
N LEU A 13 17.15 34.35 17.51
CA LEU A 13 16.86 35.09 18.73
C LEU A 13 17.85 36.24 18.96
N MET A 14 19.17 35.98 18.83
CA MET A 14 20.19 37.03 18.95
C MET A 14 20.07 38.12 17.88
N TYR A 15 19.62 37.75 16.68
CA TYR A 15 19.33 38.70 15.61
C TYR A 15 18.12 39.59 15.92
N GLY A 16 17.07 39.01 16.52
CA GLY A 16 15.92 39.74 17.04
C GLY A 16 16.30 40.70 18.18
N LEU A 17 17.07 40.24 19.17
CA LEU A 17 17.57 41.07 20.28
C LEU A 17 18.50 42.20 19.81
N ALA A 18 19.22 41.98 18.72
CA ALA A 18 20.04 43.00 18.07
C ALA A 18 19.23 43.95 17.16
N HIS A 19 17.90 43.88 17.17
CA HIS A 19 17.00 44.68 16.33
C HIS A 19 17.35 44.61 14.83
N GLY A 20 17.75 43.43 14.35
CA GLY A 20 18.12 43.21 12.95
C GLY A 20 19.57 43.64 12.60
N ASN A 21 20.39 44.03 13.58
CA ASN A 21 21.80 44.33 13.33
C ASN A 21 22.65 43.07 13.42
N ALA A 22 23.10 42.55 12.27
CA ALA A 22 23.88 41.32 12.17
C ALA A 22 25.27 41.39 12.87
N VAL A 23 25.88 42.57 12.95
CA VAL A 23 27.17 42.74 13.63
C VAL A 23 26.95 42.63 15.14
N ARG A 24 25.94 43.33 15.66
CA ARG A 24 25.57 43.27 17.08
C ARG A 24 25.06 41.88 17.49
N ALA A 25 24.27 41.22 16.64
CA ALA A 25 23.79 39.86 16.86
C ALA A 25 24.94 38.86 17.02
N ARG A 26 25.99 39.00 16.20
CA ARG A 26 27.18 38.16 16.28
C ARG A 26 27.95 38.37 17.59
N LEU A 27 28.06 39.62 18.06
CA LEU A 27 28.70 39.92 19.35
C LEU A 27 27.90 39.33 20.51
N LEU A 28 26.58 39.53 20.52
CA LEU A 28 25.69 38.96 21.53
C LEU A 28 25.74 37.43 21.54
N TYR A 29 25.80 36.80 20.36
CA TYR A 29 25.93 35.35 20.25
C TYR A 29 27.26 34.83 20.83
N ALA A 30 28.36 35.55 20.63
CA ALA A 30 29.66 35.19 21.20
C ALA A 30 29.67 35.32 22.73
N GLU A 31 29.03 36.36 23.25
CA GLU A 31 28.91 36.64 24.69
C GLU A 31 28.00 35.62 25.39
N THR A 32 26.87 35.27 24.77
CA THR A 32 25.89 34.32 25.33
C THR A 32 26.30 32.86 25.21
N PHE A 33 27.10 32.51 24.20
CA PHE A 33 27.53 31.14 23.94
C PHE A 33 29.06 31.02 23.71
N PRO A 34 29.89 31.23 24.76
CA PRO A 34 31.35 31.34 24.61
C PRO A 34 32.03 30.06 24.11
N ASN A 35 31.42 28.89 24.34
CA ASN A 35 31.96 27.58 23.92
C ASN A 35 31.44 27.11 22.56
N ARG A 36 30.67 27.94 21.84
CA ARG A 36 30.13 27.59 20.52
C ARG A 36 30.92 28.25 19.40
N ARG A 37 30.92 27.62 18.24
CA ARG A 37 31.50 28.19 17.01
C ARG A 37 30.77 29.48 16.62
N LEU A 38 31.54 30.51 16.26
CA LEU A 38 31.02 31.83 15.93
C LEU A 38 30.49 31.89 14.48
N PRO A 39 29.19 32.15 14.25
CA PRO A 39 28.63 32.22 12.90
C PRO A 39 29.08 33.48 12.15
N GLU A 40 29.13 33.41 10.82
CA GLU A 40 29.34 34.59 9.97
C GLU A 40 28.17 35.58 10.14
N ARG A 41 28.42 36.90 10.12
CA ARG A 41 27.36 37.93 10.27
C ARG A 41 26.17 37.71 9.32
N LYS A 42 26.44 37.29 8.08
CA LYS A 42 25.40 37.03 7.06
C LYS A 42 24.50 35.84 7.41
N MET A 43 24.94 34.94 8.29
CA MET A 43 24.16 33.77 8.69
C MET A 43 22.89 34.17 9.46
N PHE A 44 22.99 35.17 10.34
CA PHE A 44 21.87 35.72 11.12
C PHE A 44 20.77 36.26 10.21
N GLN A 45 21.15 37.08 9.22
CA GLN A 45 20.25 37.61 8.19
C GLN A 45 19.58 36.49 7.38
N ARG A 46 20.38 35.55 6.84
CA ARG A 46 19.85 34.44 6.02
C ARG A 46 18.89 33.53 6.76
N ILE A 47 19.04 33.39 8.08
CA ILE A 47 18.13 32.58 8.90
C ILE A 47 16.79 33.31 9.04
N ASP A 48 16.80 34.58 9.42
CA ASP A 48 15.60 35.40 9.55
C ASP A 48 14.82 35.50 8.22
N GLU A 49 15.51 35.80 7.13
CA GLU A 49 14.91 35.83 5.78
C GLU A 49 14.30 34.48 5.40
N ARG A 50 14.97 33.37 5.74
CA ARG A 50 14.47 32.03 5.42
C ARG A 50 13.24 31.67 6.24
N LEU A 51 13.22 32.03 7.53
CA LEU A 51 12.06 31.81 8.38
C LEU A 51 10.86 32.64 7.92
N ARG A 52 11.06 33.91 7.57
CA ARG A 52 9.99 34.80 7.09
C ARG A 52 9.40 34.33 5.76
N ASN A 53 10.25 33.88 4.83
CA ASN A 53 9.79 33.53 3.48
C ASN A 53 9.34 32.07 3.34
N MET A 54 9.93 31.14 4.08
CA MET A 54 9.72 29.68 3.91
C MET A 54 9.28 28.94 5.18
N GLY A 55 9.30 29.59 6.36
CA GLY A 55 8.90 28.96 7.63
C GLY A 55 9.79 27.80 8.09
N SER A 56 10.98 27.62 7.51
CA SER A 56 11.86 26.48 7.81
C SER A 56 13.33 26.89 7.93
N PHE A 57 14.04 26.35 8.91
CA PHE A 57 15.50 26.48 8.99
C PHE A 57 16.24 25.75 7.88
N LYS A 58 15.65 24.68 7.32
CA LYS A 58 16.28 23.91 6.24
C LYS A 58 16.21 24.70 4.93
N LYS A 59 17.33 24.75 4.20
CA LYS A 59 17.31 25.28 2.83
C LYS A 59 16.41 24.39 1.98
N GLN A 60 15.40 24.96 1.35
CA GLN A 60 14.58 24.24 0.38
C GLN A 60 15.43 23.95 -0.86
N THR A 61 15.67 22.67 -1.14
CA THR A 61 16.44 22.19 -2.30
C THR A 61 15.53 21.64 -3.41
N ALA A 62 14.21 21.87 -3.33
CA ALA A 62 13.23 21.28 -4.22
C ALA A 62 13.52 21.52 -5.72
N ASN A 63 14.17 22.65 -6.05
CA ASN A 63 14.55 23.01 -7.42
C ASN A 63 16.07 22.98 -7.67
N CYS A 64 16.84 22.41 -6.73
CA CYS A 64 18.30 22.31 -6.79
C CYS A 64 18.70 20.87 -7.12
N GLY A 65 18.25 20.37 -8.26
CA GLY A 65 18.61 19.05 -8.76
C GLY A 65 18.89 19.11 -10.26
N ARG A 66 19.67 18.15 -10.78
CA ARG A 66 19.81 17.99 -12.23
C ARG A 66 18.40 17.82 -12.81
N PRO A 67 17.95 18.67 -13.75
CA PRO A 67 16.65 18.51 -14.37
C PRO A 67 16.57 17.10 -14.98
N ILE A 68 15.59 16.30 -14.57
CA ILE A 68 15.35 14.98 -15.19
C ILE A 68 14.75 15.27 -16.56
N ARG A 69 15.60 15.45 -17.57
CA ARG A 69 15.19 15.78 -18.95
C ARG A 69 14.62 14.59 -19.74
N THR A 70 14.62 13.38 -19.18
CA THR A 70 14.41 12.14 -19.97
C THR A 70 13.01 11.53 -19.81
N ARG A 71 12.23 11.95 -18.81
CA ARG A 71 10.90 11.36 -18.55
C ARG A 71 9.82 12.21 -19.22
N ASN A 72 9.37 11.77 -20.39
CA ASN A 72 8.27 12.37 -21.15
C ASN A 72 7.07 11.39 -21.15
N ILE A 73 5.84 11.90 -21.15
CA ILE A 73 4.59 11.13 -21.25
C ILE A 73 4.68 10.07 -22.36
N ARG A 74 5.24 10.43 -23.52
CA ARG A 74 5.42 9.50 -24.64
C ARG A 74 6.30 8.28 -24.31
N LEU A 75 7.34 8.46 -23.49
CA LEU A 75 8.19 7.36 -23.03
C LEU A 75 7.43 6.47 -22.04
N GLU A 76 6.60 7.06 -21.16
CA GLU A 76 5.78 6.30 -20.23
C GLU A 76 4.78 5.41 -20.97
N GLU A 77 4.07 5.98 -21.95
CA GLU A 77 3.13 5.23 -22.80
C GLU A 77 3.83 4.08 -23.55
N GLN A 78 5.02 4.30 -24.10
CA GLN A 78 5.79 3.26 -24.79
C GLN A 78 6.21 2.12 -23.87
N VAL A 79 6.64 2.45 -22.64
CA VAL A 79 7.00 1.46 -21.62
C VAL A 79 5.78 0.66 -21.18
N LEU A 80 4.66 1.33 -20.92
CA LEU A 80 3.42 0.68 -20.50
C LEU A 80 2.85 -0.22 -21.61
N ASN A 81 2.76 0.27 -22.84
CA ASN A 81 2.25 -0.51 -23.98
C ASN A 81 3.10 -1.76 -24.25
N SER A 82 4.42 -1.67 -24.07
CA SER A 82 5.31 -2.82 -24.26
C SER A 82 5.03 -3.94 -23.25
N VAL A 83 4.71 -3.59 -22.00
CA VAL A 83 4.33 -4.57 -20.96
C VAL A 83 2.91 -5.10 -21.19
N THR A 84 1.97 -4.26 -21.63
CA THR A 84 0.58 -4.69 -21.93
C THR A 84 0.53 -5.67 -23.10
N GLN A 85 1.32 -5.44 -24.15
CA GLN A 85 1.35 -6.32 -25.33
C GLN A 85 2.06 -7.65 -25.07
N ASN A 86 3.10 -7.65 -24.22
CA ASN A 86 3.80 -8.86 -23.83
C ASN A 86 4.26 -8.76 -22.36
N PRO A 87 3.46 -9.30 -21.42
CA PRO A 87 3.78 -9.25 -19.98
C PRO A 87 5.07 -9.99 -19.60
N GLY A 88 5.60 -10.86 -20.46
CA GLY A 88 6.87 -11.56 -20.25
C GLY A 88 8.11 -10.73 -20.58
N THR A 89 7.96 -9.53 -21.14
CA THR A 89 9.08 -8.70 -21.59
C THR A 89 9.91 -8.20 -20.42
N SER A 90 11.22 -8.40 -20.47
CA SER A 90 12.08 -7.92 -19.38
C SER A 90 12.21 -6.39 -19.40
N THR A 91 12.31 -5.79 -18.22
CA THR A 91 12.58 -4.36 -18.06
C THR A 91 13.87 -3.91 -18.76
N ARG A 92 14.84 -4.83 -18.94
CA ARG A 92 16.10 -4.57 -19.65
C ARG A 92 15.91 -4.54 -21.17
N GLU A 93 15.01 -5.38 -21.68
CA GLU A 93 14.67 -5.41 -23.10
C GLU A 93 13.89 -4.17 -23.51
N ILE A 94 12.92 -3.73 -22.70
CA ILE A 94 12.21 -2.46 -22.89
C ILE A 94 13.20 -1.29 -22.87
N ALA A 95 14.16 -1.30 -21.93
CA ALA A 95 15.20 -0.28 -21.84
C ALA A 95 16.06 -0.22 -23.09
N ARG A 96 16.44 -1.38 -23.65
CA ARG A 96 17.19 -1.48 -24.92
C ARG A 96 16.37 -0.96 -26.10
N ALA A 97 15.08 -1.32 -26.18
CA ALA A 97 14.20 -0.92 -27.27
C ALA A 97 13.93 0.60 -27.28
N GLN A 98 13.82 1.21 -26.09
CA GLN A 98 13.52 2.64 -25.95
C GLN A 98 14.77 3.51 -25.76
N GLY A 99 15.97 2.92 -25.72
CA GLY A 99 17.23 3.64 -25.55
C GLY A 99 17.37 4.36 -24.20
N VAL A 100 16.73 3.84 -23.15
CA VAL A 100 16.73 4.43 -21.80
C VAL A 100 17.44 3.53 -20.79
N GLY A 101 17.83 4.09 -19.65
CA GLY A 101 18.34 3.28 -18.55
C GLY A 101 17.26 2.36 -17.98
N HIS A 102 17.60 1.11 -17.71
CA HIS A 102 16.72 0.13 -17.06
C HIS A 102 16.02 0.65 -15.79
N MET A 103 16.71 1.47 -14.99
CA MET A 103 16.13 2.07 -13.78
C MET A 103 14.99 3.06 -14.08
N MET A 104 14.99 3.70 -15.26
CA MET A 104 13.88 4.57 -15.69
C MET A 104 12.64 3.73 -15.99
N VAL A 105 12.79 2.63 -16.74
CA VAL A 105 11.71 1.67 -17.01
C VAL A 105 11.14 1.14 -15.69
N TRP A 106 12.01 0.68 -14.78
CA TRP A 106 11.58 0.15 -13.49
C TRP A 106 10.84 1.21 -12.65
N LYS A 107 11.27 2.47 -12.68
CA LYS A 107 10.61 3.57 -11.98
C LYS A 107 9.23 3.88 -12.57
N ILE A 108 9.10 3.94 -13.90
CA ILE A 108 7.82 4.13 -14.59
C ILE A 108 6.86 3.00 -14.23
N LEU A 109 7.30 1.74 -14.35
CA LEU A 109 6.47 0.59 -14.04
C LEU A 109 6.07 0.55 -12.56
N ARG A 110 6.95 0.89 -11.62
CA ARG A 110 6.59 0.89 -10.19
C ARG A 110 5.60 2.00 -9.81
N GLU A 111 5.63 3.13 -10.50
CA GLU A 111 4.72 4.25 -10.24
C GLU A 111 3.36 4.06 -10.91
N GLN A 112 3.31 3.39 -12.08
CA GLN A 112 2.09 3.21 -12.88
C GLN A 112 1.46 1.82 -12.75
N LEU A 113 2.23 0.79 -12.37
CA LEU A 113 1.76 -0.57 -12.17
C LEU A 113 2.11 -1.06 -10.76
N TYR A 114 1.13 -1.67 -10.10
CA TYR A 114 1.38 -2.37 -8.84
C TYR A 114 1.93 -3.76 -9.12
N PRO A 115 3.07 -4.16 -8.53
CA PRO A 115 3.62 -5.49 -8.70
C PRO A 115 2.66 -6.54 -8.12
N TYR A 116 1.86 -7.18 -8.97
CA TYR A 116 1.07 -8.33 -8.56
C TYR A 116 1.94 -9.59 -8.62
N HIS A 117 2.12 -10.26 -7.49
CA HIS A 117 2.72 -11.58 -7.46
C HIS A 117 1.64 -12.59 -7.88
N VAL A 118 1.71 -13.09 -9.11
CA VAL A 118 0.82 -14.17 -9.56
C VAL A 118 1.18 -15.43 -8.77
N GLN A 119 0.38 -15.73 -7.75
CA GLN A 119 0.47 -16.99 -7.03
C GLN A 119 -0.38 -18.02 -7.78
N LYS A 120 0.28 -18.94 -8.50
CA LYS A 120 -0.42 -20.04 -9.16
C LYS A 120 -0.92 -21.01 -8.09
N VAL A 121 -2.22 -21.04 -7.86
CA VAL A 121 -2.89 -21.96 -6.92
C VAL A 121 -3.81 -22.87 -7.71
N GLN A 122 -3.46 -24.16 -7.78
CA GLN A 122 -4.19 -25.25 -8.47
C GLN A 122 -4.45 -25.00 -9.97
N GLY A 123 -4.10 -25.97 -10.81
CA GLY A 123 -4.42 -25.88 -12.24
C GLY A 123 -5.92 -26.05 -12.47
N LEU A 124 -6.56 -25.05 -13.09
CA LEU A 124 -7.90 -25.19 -13.64
C LEU A 124 -7.84 -26.04 -14.90
N SER A 125 -8.82 -26.94 -15.04
CA SER A 125 -9.09 -27.74 -16.22
C SER A 125 -10.34 -27.21 -16.92
N GLU A 126 -10.53 -27.53 -18.21
CA GLU A 126 -11.70 -27.09 -18.99
C GLU A 126 -13.04 -27.44 -18.30
N SER A 127 -13.10 -28.57 -17.59
CA SER A 127 -14.29 -28.99 -16.83
C SER A 127 -14.62 -28.10 -15.62
N ASP A 128 -13.70 -27.28 -15.15
CA ASP A 128 -13.93 -26.40 -14.00
C ASP A 128 -14.65 -25.09 -14.38
N TYR A 129 -14.61 -24.69 -15.65
CA TYR A 129 -15.16 -23.41 -16.08
C TYR A 129 -16.68 -23.35 -15.97
N PRO A 130 -17.46 -24.32 -16.49
CA PRO A 130 -18.93 -24.21 -16.45
C PRO A 130 -19.51 -24.09 -15.04
N PRO A 131 -19.06 -24.87 -14.03
CA PRO A 131 -19.52 -24.69 -12.65
C PRO A 131 -19.15 -23.33 -12.04
N ARG A 132 -18.02 -22.75 -12.45
CA ARG A 132 -17.57 -21.43 -11.97
C ARG A 132 -18.38 -20.30 -12.62
N GLU A 133 -18.64 -20.40 -13.92
CA GLU A 133 -19.50 -19.47 -14.66
C GLU A 133 -20.92 -19.45 -14.09
N ALA A 134 -21.52 -20.62 -13.89
CA ALA A 134 -22.82 -20.74 -13.24
C ALA A 134 -22.86 -20.15 -11.82
N PHE A 135 -21.72 -20.16 -11.10
CA PHE A 135 -21.61 -19.53 -9.79
C PHE A 135 -21.61 -18.00 -9.87
N TYR A 136 -20.99 -17.41 -10.91
CA TYR A 136 -21.03 -15.96 -11.14
C TYR A 136 -22.42 -15.46 -11.56
N GLU A 137 -23.20 -16.31 -12.23
CA GLU A 137 -24.56 -15.98 -12.66
C GLU A 137 -25.59 -16.02 -11.52
N ILE A 138 -25.19 -16.35 -10.28
CA ILE A 138 -26.11 -16.38 -9.15
C ILE A 138 -26.67 -14.97 -8.90
N PRO A 139 -28.01 -14.78 -8.92
CA PRO A 139 -28.62 -13.48 -8.68
C PRO A 139 -28.21 -12.86 -7.34
N LEU A 140 -27.87 -11.55 -7.35
CA LEU A 140 -27.45 -10.82 -6.15
C LEU A 140 -28.45 -10.90 -5.00
N ASN A 141 -29.76 -10.95 -5.29
CA ASN A 141 -30.80 -11.09 -4.26
C ASN A 141 -30.74 -12.44 -3.52
N ILE A 142 -30.20 -13.49 -4.14
CA ILE A 142 -29.93 -14.78 -3.51
C ILE A 142 -28.69 -14.63 -2.62
N ILE A 143 -27.60 -14.08 -3.16
CA ILE A 143 -26.34 -13.83 -2.45
C ILE A 143 -26.56 -13.00 -1.18
N HIS A 144 -27.33 -11.91 -1.26
CA HIS A 144 -27.63 -11.04 -0.12
C HIS A 144 -28.50 -11.71 0.96
N ARG A 145 -29.22 -12.79 0.61
CA ARG A 145 -30.10 -13.52 1.54
C ARG A 145 -29.46 -14.82 2.04
N MET A 146 -28.20 -15.09 1.69
CA MET A 146 -27.44 -16.24 2.16
C MET A 146 -26.77 -15.96 3.48
N TRP A 147 -26.71 -17.01 4.32
CA TRP A 147 -26.28 -16.89 5.72
C TRP A 147 -24.97 -17.62 5.99
N PHE A 148 -24.64 -18.61 5.16
CA PHE A 148 -23.45 -19.42 5.36
C PHE A 148 -22.81 -19.83 4.04
N MET A 149 -21.48 -19.89 4.01
CA MET A 149 -20.70 -20.32 2.86
C MET A 149 -19.48 -21.07 3.37
N HIS A 150 -19.21 -22.23 2.77
CA HIS A 150 -17.97 -22.96 3.02
C HIS A 150 -17.44 -23.58 1.72
N ASP A 151 -16.15 -23.93 1.71
CA ASP A 151 -15.49 -24.53 0.57
C ASP A 151 -15.79 -26.04 0.41
N GLY A 152 -15.23 -26.66 -0.62
CA GLY A 152 -15.41 -28.07 -0.90
C GLY A 152 -14.57 -29.05 -0.05
N ALA A 153 -13.96 -28.62 1.07
CA ALA A 153 -13.05 -29.46 1.85
C ALA A 153 -13.74 -30.76 2.35
N PRO A 154 -13.03 -31.90 2.42
CA PRO A 154 -13.63 -33.19 2.80
C PRO A 154 -14.44 -33.18 4.10
N PRO A 155 -14.01 -32.50 5.19
CA PRO A 155 -14.80 -32.43 6.43
C PRO A 155 -16.18 -31.77 6.23
N HIS A 156 -16.28 -30.82 5.30
CA HIS A 156 -17.52 -30.09 5.03
C HIS A 156 -18.51 -30.87 4.17
N PHE A 157 -18.09 -31.98 3.54
CA PHE A 157 -18.94 -32.79 2.68
C PHE A 157 -19.72 -33.89 3.44
N SER A 158 -19.43 -34.07 4.73
CA SER A 158 -20.08 -35.10 5.55
C SER A 158 -21.61 -34.92 5.56
N ARG A 159 -22.34 -36.05 5.61
CA ARG A 159 -23.81 -36.01 5.67
C ARG A 159 -24.31 -35.26 6.91
N GLU A 160 -23.58 -35.36 8.00
CA GLU A 160 -23.91 -34.70 9.26
C GLU A 160 -23.78 -33.18 9.16
N ALA A 161 -22.69 -32.68 8.59
CA ALA A 161 -22.51 -31.24 8.33
C ALA A 161 -23.62 -30.71 7.42
N ARG A 162 -23.93 -31.41 6.33
CA ARG A 162 -24.98 -30.99 5.39
C ARG A 162 -26.35 -30.96 6.03
N ARG A 163 -26.72 -32.02 6.77
CA ARG A 163 -27.98 -32.06 7.52
C ARG A 163 -28.10 -30.91 8.51
N TYR A 164 -27.02 -30.63 9.27
CA TYR A 164 -27.01 -29.50 10.19
C TYR A 164 -27.22 -28.16 9.46
N LEU A 165 -26.59 -27.96 8.31
CA LEU A 165 -26.74 -26.74 7.52
C LEU A 165 -28.13 -26.63 6.88
N ASP A 166 -28.72 -27.73 6.43
CA ASP A 166 -30.09 -27.75 5.92
C ASP A 166 -31.12 -27.43 7.02
N GLU A 167 -30.92 -27.93 8.23
CA GLU A 167 -31.77 -27.62 9.39
C GLU A 167 -31.58 -26.17 9.88
N ARG A 168 -30.33 -25.69 9.94
CA ARG A 168 -29.98 -24.38 10.53
C ARG A 168 -30.15 -23.21 9.57
N PHE A 169 -29.89 -23.45 8.28
CA PHE A 169 -29.92 -22.45 7.20
C PHE A 169 -30.69 -22.98 5.95
N PRO A 170 -31.98 -23.33 6.07
CA PRO A 170 -32.73 -23.93 4.97
C PRO A 170 -32.63 -23.09 3.68
N GLY A 171 -32.11 -23.68 2.60
CA GLY A 171 -31.96 -23.04 1.29
C GLY A 171 -30.99 -21.85 1.24
N ARG A 172 -30.22 -21.58 2.31
CA ARG A 172 -29.45 -20.32 2.49
C ARG A 172 -27.98 -20.56 2.80
N TRP A 173 -27.41 -21.64 2.27
CA TRP A 173 -26.00 -21.95 2.41
C TRP A 173 -25.36 -22.45 1.10
N ILE A 174 -24.04 -22.23 0.93
CA ILE A 174 -23.24 -22.77 -0.19
C ILE A 174 -22.29 -23.84 0.29
N GLY A 175 -22.17 -24.92 -0.49
CA GLY A 175 -21.11 -25.91 -0.34
C GLY A 175 -21.18 -26.94 -1.47
N ARG A 176 -20.23 -27.89 -1.50
CA ARG A 176 -20.11 -28.90 -2.57
C ARG A 176 -21.40 -29.69 -2.90
N ALA A 177 -22.32 -29.83 -1.96
CA ALA A 177 -23.64 -30.42 -2.17
C ALA A 177 -24.73 -29.68 -1.38
N GLY A 178 -24.62 -28.35 -1.32
CA GLY A 178 -25.66 -27.49 -0.77
C GLY A 178 -26.68 -27.05 -1.82
N PRO A 179 -27.65 -26.22 -1.43
CA PRO A 179 -28.61 -25.58 -2.35
C PRO A 179 -27.94 -24.86 -3.52
N ILE A 180 -26.77 -24.29 -3.26
CA ILE A 180 -25.86 -23.74 -4.27
C ILE A 180 -24.56 -24.53 -4.17
N ALA A 181 -24.15 -25.13 -5.29
CA ALA A 181 -22.94 -25.93 -5.35
C ALA A 181 -21.70 -25.02 -5.38
N TRP A 182 -20.77 -25.23 -4.44
CA TRP A 182 -19.46 -24.57 -4.50
C TRP A 182 -18.62 -25.20 -5.62
N PRO A 183 -18.11 -24.42 -6.60
CA PRO A 183 -17.28 -24.97 -7.66
C PRO A 183 -15.93 -25.46 -7.12
N ALA A 184 -15.42 -26.55 -7.70
CA ALA A 184 -14.11 -27.07 -7.33
C ALA A 184 -13.00 -26.04 -7.63
N ARG A 185 -11.86 -26.13 -6.90
CA ARG A 185 -10.64 -25.36 -7.17
C ARG A 185 -10.86 -23.85 -7.30
N SER A 186 -11.75 -23.30 -6.48
CA SER A 186 -12.15 -21.89 -6.56
C SER A 186 -11.87 -21.11 -5.28
N PRO A 187 -10.60 -21.05 -4.81
CA PRO A 187 -10.23 -20.26 -3.62
C PRO A 187 -10.38 -18.75 -3.84
N ASP A 188 -10.31 -18.30 -5.10
CA ASP A 188 -10.51 -16.91 -5.51
C ASP A 188 -11.96 -16.43 -5.34
N LEU A 189 -12.92 -17.35 -5.29
CA LEU A 189 -14.33 -17.03 -5.04
C LEU A 189 -14.65 -16.90 -3.55
N ASN A 190 -13.79 -17.39 -2.66
CA ASN A 190 -14.00 -17.30 -1.22
C ASN A 190 -13.41 -15.99 -0.69
N PRO A 191 -14.22 -15.03 -0.22
CA PRO A 191 -13.70 -13.75 0.31
C PRO A 191 -12.76 -13.94 1.51
N LEU A 192 -12.89 -15.05 2.25
CA LEU A 192 -11.96 -15.34 3.35
C LEU A 192 -10.57 -15.70 2.82
N ASP A 193 -10.50 -16.53 1.79
CA ASP A 193 -9.24 -16.98 1.19
C ASP A 193 -8.60 -15.92 0.29
N TYR A 194 -9.41 -15.27 -0.55
CA TYR A 194 -8.97 -14.20 -1.46
C TYR A 194 -8.48 -12.96 -0.71
N TYR A 195 -9.17 -12.59 0.39
CA TYR A 195 -8.94 -11.31 1.04
C TYR A 195 -8.52 -11.44 2.52
N LEU A 196 -9.38 -12.00 3.37
CA LEU A 196 -9.24 -11.87 4.83
C LEU A 196 -7.97 -12.55 5.36
N TRP A 197 -7.74 -13.81 5.01
CA TRP A 197 -6.67 -14.61 5.62
C TRP A 197 -5.28 -14.11 5.28
N GLY A 198 -5.07 -13.61 4.06
CA GLY A 198 -3.80 -13.00 3.67
C GLY A 198 -3.51 -11.75 4.49
N HIS A 199 -4.51 -10.86 4.61
CA HIS A 199 -4.40 -9.63 5.41
C HIS A 199 -4.17 -9.95 6.89
N LEU A 200 -4.98 -10.85 7.46
CA LEU A 200 -4.88 -11.20 8.87
C LEU A 200 -3.54 -11.84 9.21
N LYS A 201 -3.00 -12.71 8.34
CA LYS A 201 -1.65 -13.27 8.51
C LYS A 201 -0.58 -12.18 8.55
N SER A 202 -0.69 -11.16 7.69
CA SER A 202 0.27 -10.05 7.68
C SER A 202 0.30 -9.25 8.99
N ILE A 203 -0.85 -9.16 9.68
CA ILE A 203 -0.97 -8.53 11.01
C ILE A 203 -0.44 -9.46 12.10
N VAL A 204 -0.97 -10.69 12.16
CA VAL A 204 -0.69 -11.65 13.25
C VAL A 204 0.78 -12.03 13.31
N TYR A 205 1.41 -12.26 12.15
CA TYR A 205 2.81 -12.68 12.02
C TYR A 205 3.79 -11.52 11.81
N LYS A 206 3.36 -10.26 11.99
CA LYS A 206 4.24 -9.10 11.90
C LYS A 206 5.43 -9.17 12.87
N THR A 207 5.24 -9.80 14.02
CA THR A 207 6.26 -10.08 15.03
C THR A 207 6.19 -11.55 15.45
N SER A 208 7.25 -12.09 16.06
CA SER A 208 7.26 -13.47 16.56
C SER A 208 6.13 -13.70 17.59
N ILE A 209 5.67 -14.94 17.68
CA ILE A 209 4.56 -15.36 18.52
C ILE A 209 5.07 -16.46 19.45
N ASP A 210 5.07 -16.19 20.75
CA ASP A 210 5.76 -17.05 21.72
C ASP A 210 4.82 -18.08 22.37
N ASN A 211 3.51 -17.85 22.36
CA ASN A 211 2.52 -18.80 22.89
C ASN A 211 1.11 -18.61 22.27
N VAL A 212 0.23 -19.58 22.54
CA VAL A 212 -1.13 -19.65 22.00
C VAL A 212 -2.03 -18.51 22.48
N GLU A 213 -1.82 -18.00 23.68
CA GLU A 213 -2.65 -16.92 24.21
C GLU A 213 -2.38 -15.60 23.48
N ILE A 214 -1.10 -15.28 23.28
CA ILE A 214 -0.68 -14.16 22.44
C ILE A 214 -1.18 -14.33 21.01
N PHE A 215 -1.13 -15.56 20.46
CA PHE A 215 -1.67 -15.84 19.13
C PHE A 215 -3.16 -15.50 19.05
N ARG A 216 -3.97 -15.99 20.00
CA ARG A 216 -5.42 -15.73 20.04
C ARG A 216 -5.71 -14.23 20.15
N GLN A 217 -5.03 -13.55 21.07
CA GLN A 217 -5.20 -12.11 21.27
C GLN A 217 -4.88 -11.33 19.99
N ARG A 218 -3.78 -11.67 19.29
CA ARG A 218 -3.43 -11.02 18.02
C ARG A 218 -4.40 -11.29 16.90
N VAL A 219 -4.98 -12.49 16.83
CA VAL A 219 -6.04 -12.81 15.86
C VAL A 219 -7.26 -11.93 16.11
N GLU A 220 -7.67 -11.76 17.37
CA GLU A 220 -8.79 -10.90 17.75
C GLU A 220 -8.52 -9.42 17.49
N ASP A 221 -7.33 -8.94 17.85
CA ASP A 221 -6.88 -7.57 17.57
C ASP A 221 -6.83 -7.29 16.07
N GLY A 222 -6.26 -8.22 15.28
CA GLY A 222 -6.19 -8.09 13.82
C GLY A 222 -7.57 -8.08 13.16
N CYS A 223 -8.50 -8.90 13.64
CA CYS A 223 -9.90 -8.85 13.18
C CYS A 223 -10.57 -7.50 13.52
N ARG A 224 -10.30 -6.93 14.71
CA ARG A 224 -10.79 -5.60 15.09
C ARG A 224 -10.20 -4.49 14.23
N GLU A 225 -8.90 -4.56 13.96
CA GLU A 225 -8.20 -3.61 13.10
C GLU A 225 -8.78 -3.62 11.69
N ILE A 226 -8.89 -4.80 11.06
CA ILE A 226 -9.48 -4.97 9.72
C ILE A 226 -10.91 -4.40 9.69
N ARG A 227 -11.72 -4.67 10.72
CA ARG A 227 -13.09 -4.14 10.79
C ARG A 227 -13.15 -2.61 10.90
N ALA A 228 -12.13 -2.00 11.50
CA ALA A 228 -12.08 -0.56 11.74
C ALA A 228 -11.57 0.26 10.53
N ILE A 229 -11.03 -0.39 9.49
CA ILE A 229 -10.54 0.31 8.29
C ILE A 229 -11.75 0.88 7.52
N PRO A 230 -11.88 2.20 7.38
CA PRO A 230 -12.97 2.82 6.62
C PRO A 230 -12.89 2.43 5.14
N GLY A 231 -14.04 2.05 4.56
CA GLY A 231 -14.12 1.69 3.14
C GLY A 231 -13.28 0.48 2.73
N ILE A 232 -12.94 -0.41 3.67
CA ILE A 232 -12.10 -1.59 3.41
C ILE A 232 -12.66 -2.49 2.29
N PHE A 233 -13.97 -2.51 2.12
CA PHE A 233 -14.67 -3.24 1.05
C PHE A 233 -15.15 -2.34 -0.10
N GLU A 234 -15.00 -1.01 0.00
CA GLU A 234 -15.45 -0.05 -1.03
C GLU A 234 -14.50 -0.01 -2.23
N LYS A 235 -13.24 -0.47 -2.08
CA LYS A 235 -12.25 -0.56 -3.17
C LYS A 235 -12.26 -1.89 -3.93
N VAL A 236 -13.17 -2.81 -3.62
CA VAL A 236 -13.44 -3.97 -4.49
C VAL A 236 -14.52 -3.56 -5.48
N THR A 237 -14.21 -2.55 -6.30
CA THR A 237 -15.10 -2.11 -7.36
C THR A 237 -15.03 -3.17 -8.45
N ILE A 238 -16.13 -3.92 -8.59
CA ILE A 238 -16.46 -4.67 -9.79
C ILE A 238 -16.34 -3.66 -10.94
N TYR A 239 -15.56 -3.98 -11.97
CA TYR A 239 -15.53 -3.15 -13.17
C TYR A 239 -16.98 -2.98 -13.64
N ASP A 240 -17.44 -1.73 -13.67
CA ASP A 240 -18.74 -1.37 -14.25
C ASP A 240 -18.80 -1.97 -15.66
N GLU A 241 -19.80 -2.82 -15.89
CA GLU A 241 -20.17 -3.33 -17.20
C GLU A 241 -20.66 -2.17 -18.06
N THR A 242 -19.73 -1.50 -18.73
CA THR A 242 -19.99 -0.74 -19.95
C THR A 242 -18.91 -1.07 -20.97
N CYS A 243 -18.99 -2.28 -21.54
CA CYS A 243 -18.54 -2.65 -22.88
C CYS A 243 -19.37 -3.84 -23.36
#